data_AF-A0A6G0VI27-F1
#
_entry.id   AF-A0A6G0VI27-F1
#
_cell.length_a   1.000
_cell.length_b   1.000
_cell.length_c   1.000
_cell.angle_alpha   90.00
_cell.angle_beta   90.00
_cell.angle_gamma   90.00
#
_symmetry.space_group_name_H-M   'P 1'
#
loop_
_entity.id
_entity.type
_entity.pdbx_description
1 polymer ?
#
loop_
_entity_poly.entity_id
_entity_poly.type
_entity_poly.pdbx_seq_one_letter_code
_entity_poly.pdbx_strand_id
1 'polypeptide(L)'
;MNVLYNSGFGEPILSWLKSHLTDRVQWVKVFEHTSKTIDIPSGIPQGSHLSPIVFSLFINDLKNVIPSAKFLIFADDLKIFSPVDTLSDCQSLQSELYSMVFWFNSIGLQLNTDNCHSMSFSRIRSIIKYIYIINNSIIESVNMKKDLGVILTPKLSFHPHIEAMCCKSLKTLGFVLRLSKEFKLSASPKSIYCSLVRSLLEYASVLWDPCMAVDSSLIERVQRRFLSSSAFILKINHPPHDYQPVMHKLGLVSLADRRVEANLLFLNKLIDGSIDAPSLLTQVGFKVPSRQTKSSTPFAITPHNNNYGRNQPIVRMMRLGNEHPHLFIRY
;
A
#
# COMPACT_ATOMS: atom_id res chain seq x y z
N MET A 1 4.71 -22.03 -21.99
CA MET A 1 4.84 -21.72 -23.44
C MET A 1 3.50 -21.38 -24.08
N ASN A 2 2.45 -22.19 -23.95
CA ASN A 2 1.13 -21.92 -24.57
C ASN A 2 0.57 -20.54 -24.23
N VAL A 3 0.64 -20.11 -22.96
CA VAL A 3 0.18 -18.77 -22.55
C VAL A 3 0.89 -17.65 -23.32
N LEU A 4 2.20 -17.74 -23.50
CA LEU A 4 2.98 -16.74 -24.24
C LEU A 4 2.60 -16.72 -25.73
N TYR A 5 2.47 -17.90 -26.34
CA TYR A 5 2.04 -18.00 -27.73
C TYR A 5 0.64 -17.41 -27.94
N ASN A 6 -0.31 -17.77 -27.08
CA ASN A 6 -1.68 -17.25 -27.12
C ASN A 6 -1.77 -15.75 -26.83
N SER A 7 -0.81 -15.20 -26.09
CA SER A 7 -0.68 -13.75 -25.85
C SER A 7 -0.08 -12.99 -27.04
N GLY A 8 0.24 -13.67 -28.16
CA GLY A 8 0.74 -13.05 -29.38
C GLY A 8 2.26 -12.96 -29.49
N PHE A 9 3.02 -13.62 -28.61
CA PHE A 9 4.48 -13.64 -28.73
C PHE A 9 4.93 -14.56 -29.87
N GLY A 10 5.66 -14.01 -30.83
CA GLY A 10 6.30 -14.73 -31.92
C GLY A 10 7.78 -15.00 -31.72
N GLU A 11 8.40 -15.65 -32.70
CA GLU A 11 9.85 -15.83 -32.76
C GLU A 11 10.57 -14.51 -33.12
N PRO A 12 11.81 -14.27 -32.64
CA PRO A 12 12.65 -15.16 -31.82
C PRO A 12 12.40 -15.06 -30.31
N ILE A 13 11.47 -14.19 -29.87
CA ILE A 13 11.23 -13.91 -28.45
C ILE A 13 10.72 -15.15 -27.72
N LEU A 14 9.86 -15.93 -28.38
CA LEU A 14 9.31 -17.16 -27.81
C LEU A 14 10.41 -18.20 -27.52
N SER A 15 11.33 -18.43 -28.47
CA SER A 15 12.50 -19.30 -28.25
C SER A 15 13.41 -18.77 -27.14
N TRP A 16 13.61 -17.45 -27.09
CA TRP A 16 14.41 -16.84 -26.03
C TRP A 16 13.77 -17.03 -24.64
N LEU A 17 12.46 -16.76 -24.49
CA LEU A 17 11.73 -17.01 -23.24
C LEU A 17 11.69 -18.50 -22.88
N LYS A 18 11.58 -19.38 -23.87
CA LYS A 18 11.68 -20.83 -23.64
C LYS A 18 13.04 -21.18 -23.03
N SER A 19 14.13 -20.74 -23.65
CA SER A 19 15.49 -20.97 -23.15
C SER A 19 15.73 -20.37 -21.76
N HIS A 20 15.05 -19.27 -21.42
CA HIS A 20 15.11 -18.67 -20.09
C HIS A 20 14.41 -19.52 -19.00
N LEU A 21 13.41 -20.32 -19.38
CA LEU A 21 12.56 -21.07 -18.44
C LEU A 21 12.91 -22.56 -18.34
N THR A 22 13.47 -23.16 -19.40
CA THR A 22 13.79 -24.60 -19.48
C THR A 22 15.23 -24.90 -19.08
N ASP A 23 15.50 -26.18 -18.76
CA ASP A 23 16.84 -26.73 -18.50
C ASP A 23 17.65 -25.96 -17.43
N ARG A 24 16.93 -25.38 -16.46
CA ARG A 24 17.53 -24.61 -15.37
C ARG A 24 18.03 -25.54 -14.27
N VAL A 25 19.13 -25.13 -13.64
CA VAL A 25 19.71 -25.78 -12.48
C VAL A 25 19.96 -24.76 -11.36
N GLN A 26 19.97 -25.21 -10.11
CA GLN A 26 20.36 -24.41 -8.93
C GLN A 26 21.45 -25.11 -8.12
N TRP A 27 22.26 -24.30 -7.45
CA TRP A 27 23.20 -24.72 -6.40
C TRP A 27 23.37 -23.57 -5.39
N VAL A 28 23.89 -23.89 -4.21
CA VAL A 28 24.19 -22.92 -3.15
C VAL A 28 25.69 -22.79 -2.99
N LYS A 29 26.20 -21.55 -2.92
CA LYS A 29 27.60 -21.25 -2.58
C LYS A 29 27.67 -20.57 -1.22
N VAL A 30 28.44 -21.15 -0.29
CA VAL A 30 28.73 -20.56 1.03
C VAL A 30 30.25 -20.44 1.16
N PHE A 31 30.76 -19.21 1.19
CA PHE A 31 32.19 -18.92 1.05
C PHE A 31 32.77 -19.63 -0.18
N GLU A 32 33.77 -20.49 -0.02
CA GLU A 32 34.44 -21.22 -1.10
C GLU A 32 33.82 -22.60 -1.38
N HIS A 33 32.73 -22.98 -0.71
CA HIS A 33 32.09 -24.27 -0.87
C HIS A 33 30.80 -24.17 -1.70
N THR A 34 30.63 -25.08 -2.65
CA THR A 34 29.43 -25.19 -3.50
C THR A 34 28.71 -26.52 -3.27
N SER A 35 27.38 -26.49 -3.24
CA SER A 35 26.56 -27.71 -3.22
C SER A 35 26.58 -28.43 -4.56
N LYS A 36 26.01 -29.64 -4.60
CA LYS A 36 25.65 -30.29 -5.85
C LYS A 36 24.57 -29.47 -6.58
N THR A 37 24.55 -29.59 -7.90
CA THR A 37 23.53 -29.00 -8.77
C THR A 37 22.23 -29.80 -8.68
N ILE A 38 21.10 -29.10 -8.73
CA ILE A 38 19.76 -29.68 -8.74
C ILE A 38 18.97 -29.08 -9.91
N ASP A 39 18.31 -29.92 -10.68
CA ASP A 39 17.45 -29.48 -11.79
C ASP A 39 16.20 -28.78 -11.27
N ILE A 40 15.78 -27.72 -11.97
CA ILE A 40 14.60 -26.92 -11.64
C ILE A 40 13.58 -27.07 -12.77
N PRO A 41 12.67 -28.06 -12.68
CA PRO A 41 11.73 -28.35 -13.77
C PRO A 41 10.62 -27.30 -13.91
N SER A 42 10.38 -26.47 -12.89
CA SER A 42 9.27 -25.52 -12.87
C SER A 42 9.60 -24.21 -12.14
N GLY A 43 8.72 -23.21 -12.29
CA GLY A 43 8.87 -21.90 -11.69
C GLY A 43 9.70 -20.93 -12.54
N ILE A 44 9.90 -19.74 -11.99
CA ILE A 44 10.64 -18.63 -12.61
C ILE A 44 11.86 -18.30 -11.73
N PRO A 45 12.99 -17.88 -12.30
CA PRO A 45 14.17 -17.53 -11.51
C PRO A 45 13.89 -16.37 -10.55
N GLN A 46 14.02 -16.59 -9.24
CA GLN A 46 13.90 -15.50 -8.27
C GLN A 46 15.06 -14.50 -8.46
N GLY A 47 14.73 -13.21 -8.48
CA GLY A 47 15.70 -12.13 -8.75
C GLY A 47 15.91 -11.82 -10.23
N SER A 48 15.33 -12.57 -11.16
CA SER A 48 15.32 -12.18 -12.58
C SER A 48 14.37 -11.00 -12.81
N HIS A 49 14.81 -10.04 -13.62
CA HIS A 49 14.01 -8.87 -14.01
C HIS A 49 12.72 -9.23 -14.76
N LEU A 50 12.68 -10.39 -15.43
CA LEU A 50 11.51 -10.81 -16.20
C LEU A 50 10.51 -11.64 -15.42
N SER A 51 10.93 -12.22 -14.30
CA SER A 51 10.06 -13.08 -13.49
C SER A 51 8.73 -12.42 -13.14
N PRO A 52 8.67 -11.14 -12.69
CA PRO A 52 7.38 -10.49 -12.41
C PRO A 52 6.46 -10.42 -13.62
N ILE A 53 6.97 -10.04 -14.80
CA ILE A 53 6.17 -9.89 -16.03
C ILE A 53 5.68 -11.25 -16.51
N VAL A 54 6.55 -12.26 -16.51
CA VAL A 54 6.20 -13.63 -16.91
C VAL A 54 5.13 -14.20 -15.99
N PHE A 55 5.23 -13.97 -14.68
CA PHE A 55 4.21 -14.38 -13.72
C PHE A 55 2.87 -13.68 -13.96
N SER A 56 2.87 -12.36 -14.16
CA SER A 56 1.65 -11.61 -14.46
C SER A 56 0.95 -12.11 -15.73
N LEU A 57 1.71 -12.40 -16.79
CA LEU A 57 1.17 -12.99 -18.01
C LEU A 57 0.59 -14.38 -17.76
N PHE A 58 1.27 -15.19 -16.94
CA PHE A 58 0.86 -16.56 -16.63
C PHE A 58 -0.52 -16.63 -15.95
N ILE A 59 -0.87 -15.64 -15.13
CA ILE A 59 -2.14 -15.59 -14.40
C ILE A 59 -3.19 -14.67 -15.06
N ASN A 60 -2.91 -14.12 -16.24
CA ASN A 60 -3.74 -13.08 -16.87
C ASN A 60 -5.16 -13.56 -17.24
N ASP A 61 -5.34 -14.88 -17.43
CA ASP A 61 -6.65 -15.47 -17.75
C ASP A 61 -7.62 -15.49 -16.55
N LEU A 62 -7.18 -15.11 -15.34
CA LEU A 62 -8.03 -15.13 -14.16
C LEU A 62 -9.35 -14.36 -14.36
N LYS A 63 -9.37 -13.26 -15.13
CA LYS A 63 -10.62 -12.52 -15.36
C LYS A 63 -11.69 -13.34 -16.10
N ASN A 64 -11.27 -14.25 -16.97
CA ASN A 64 -12.18 -15.14 -17.69
C ASN A 64 -12.74 -16.24 -16.76
N VAL A 65 -12.03 -16.55 -15.68
CA VAL A 65 -12.40 -17.57 -14.69
C VAL A 65 -13.38 -17.01 -13.65
N ILE A 66 -13.22 -15.73 -13.27
CA ILE A 66 -14.08 -15.03 -12.30
C ILE A 66 -14.72 -13.77 -12.93
N PRO A 67 -15.74 -13.94 -13.78
CA PRO A 67 -16.32 -12.85 -14.57
C PRO A 67 -17.11 -11.83 -13.73
N SER A 68 -17.73 -12.26 -12.63
CA SER A 68 -18.64 -11.46 -11.82
C SER A 68 -17.93 -10.71 -10.69
N ALA A 69 -16.98 -11.35 -10.01
CA ALA A 69 -16.19 -10.70 -8.98
C ALA A 69 -15.18 -9.71 -9.55
N LYS A 70 -14.83 -8.76 -8.69
CA LYS A 70 -13.64 -7.94 -8.88
C LYS A 70 -12.48 -8.60 -8.15
N PHE A 71 -11.28 -8.33 -8.62
CA PHE A 71 -10.08 -8.79 -7.96
C PHE A 71 -8.96 -7.76 -8.03
N LEU A 72 -8.02 -7.87 -7.09
CA LEU A 72 -6.76 -7.13 -7.06
C LEU A 72 -5.63 -8.14 -6.91
N ILE A 73 -4.56 -7.97 -7.67
CA ILE A 73 -3.38 -8.82 -7.64
C ILE A 73 -2.16 -7.95 -7.38
N PHE A 74 -1.30 -8.38 -6.47
CA PHE A 74 0.02 -7.81 -6.29
C PHE A 74 1.02 -8.94 -6.06
N ALA A 75 1.85 -9.23 -7.06
CA ALA A 75 2.63 -10.48 -7.08
C ALA A 75 1.70 -11.68 -6.82
N ASP A 76 2.00 -12.50 -5.81
CA ASP A 76 1.21 -13.67 -5.38
C ASP A 76 0.00 -13.32 -4.51
N ASP A 77 -0.11 -12.09 -3.97
CA ASP A 77 -1.25 -11.66 -3.18
C ASP A 77 -2.47 -11.40 -4.09
N LEU A 78 -3.47 -12.28 -4.03
CA LEU A 78 -4.76 -12.15 -4.70
C LEU A 78 -5.87 -11.80 -3.71
N LYS A 79 -6.71 -10.83 -4.07
CA LYS A 79 -7.94 -10.47 -3.35
C LYS A 79 -9.10 -10.55 -4.30
N ILE A 80 -10.16 -11.26 -3.91
CA ILE A 80 -11.42 -11.32 -4.65
C ILE A 80 -12.49 -10.65 -3.79
N PHE A 81 -13.28 -9.79 -4.40
CA PHE A 81 -14.31 -9.03 -3.70
C PHE A 81 -15.51 -8.74 -4.60
N SER A 82 -16.67 -8.70 -3.98
CA SER A 82 -17.95 -8.33 -4.57
C SER A 82 -18.81 -7.58 -3.56
N PRO A 83 -19.75 -6.72 -4.00
CA PRO A 83 -20.85 -6.29 -3.16
C PRO A 83 -21.66 -7.50 -2.68
N VAL A 84 -22.14 -7.46 -1.44
CA VAL A 84 -22.93 -8.54 -0.83
C VAL A 84 -24.10 -7.91 -0.10
N ASP A 85 -25.29 -8.02 -0.69
CA ASP A 85 -26.55 -7.53 -0.13
C ASP A 85 -27.47 -8.68 0.28
N THR A 86 -27.25 -9.88 -0.29
CA THR A 86 -28.07 -11.08 -0.09
C THR A 86 -27.21 -12.33 0.12
N LEU A 87 -27.83 -13.41 0.60
CA LEU A 87 -27.16 -14.72 0.69
C LEU A 87 -26.80 -15.28 -0.70
N SER A 88 -27.56 -14.91 -1.75
CA SER A 88 -27.27 -15.31 -3.12
C SER A 88 -25.96 -14.70 -3.63
N ASP A 89 -25.64 -13.48 -3.21
CA ASP A 89 -24.36 -12.85 -3.53
C ASP A 89 -23.18 -13.60 -2.89
N CYS A 90 -23.35 -14.07 -1.65
CA CYS A 90 -22.35 -14.91 -0.99
C CYS A 90 -22.14 -16.24 -1.74
N GLN A 91 -23.22 -16.89 -2.16
CA GLN A 91 -23.16 -18.14 -2.93
C GLN A 91 -22.53 -17.93 -4.31
N SER A 92 -22.78 -16.79 -4.94
CA SER A 92 -22.17 -16.39 -6.21
C SER A 92 -20.66 -16.21 -6.05
N LEU A 93 -20.22 -15.48 -5.02
CA LEU A 93 -18.80 -15.33 -4.70
C LEU A 93 -18.15 -16.69 -4.38
N GLN A 94 -18.83 -17.57 -3.63
CA GLN A 94 -18.35 -18.92 -3.34
C GLN A 94 -18.15 -19.76 -4.62
N SER A 95 -19.06 -19.63 -5.59
CA SER A 95 -18.96 -20.33 -6.88
C SER A 95 -17.77 -19.84 -7.71
N GLU A 96 -17.47 -18.54 -7.65
CA GLU A 96 -16.26 -17.98 -8.28
C GLU A 96 -14.98 -18.43 -7.57
N LEU A 97 -14.98 -18.56 -6.24
CA LEU A 97 -13.86 -19.14 -5.51
C LEU A 97 -13.58 -20.59 -5.95
N TYR A 98 -14.62 -21.40 -6.16
CA TYR A 98 -14.44 -22.76 -6.68
C TYR A 98 -13.88 -22.79 -8.09
N SER A 99 -14.38 -21.91 -8.97
CA SER A 99 -13.89 -21.79 -10.35
C SER A 99 -12.41 -21.38 -10.39
N MET A 100 -12.04 -20.40 -9.57
CA MET A 100 -10.66 -19.97 -9.38
C MET A 100 -9.76 -21.11 -8.89
N VAL A 101 -10.16 -21.84 -7.85
CA VAL A 101 -9.40 -22.97 -7.31
C VAL A 101 -9.17 -24.04 -8.38
N PHE A 102 -10.24 -24.41 -9.10
CA PHE A 102 -10.16 -25.38 -10.18
C PHE A 102 -9.17 -24.95 -11.26
N TRP A 103 -9.21 -23.68 -11.65
CA TRP A 103 -8.29 -23.13 -12.64
C TRP A 103 -6.84 -23.06 -12.13
N PHE A 104 -6.60 -22.62 -10.89
CA PHE A 104 -5.24 -22.64 -10.34
C PHE A 104 -4.62 -24.04 -10.37
N ASN A 105 -5.40 -25.05 -9.97
CA ASN A 105 -4.97 -26.44 -10.04
C ASN A 105 -4.70 -26.89 -11.48
N SER A 106 -5.50 -26.46 -12.47
CA SER A 106 -5.29 -26.84 -13.88
C SER A 106 -4.04 -26.22 -14.50
N ILE A 107 -3.61 -25.06 -14.02
CA ILE A 107 -2.34 -24.42 -14.42
C ILE A 107 -1.16 -24.79 -13.50
N GLY A 108 -1.35 -25.72 -12.55
CA GLY A 108 -0.29 -26.21 -11.67
C GLY A 108 0.12 -25.25 -10.56
N LEU A 109 -0.72 -24.28 -10.21
CA LEU A 109 -0.56 -23.41 -9.05
C LEU A 109 -1.38 -23.93 -7.87
N GLN A 110 -0.76 -23.96 -6.69
CA GLN A 110 -1.43 -24.34 -5.45
C GLN A 110 -1.63 -23.10 -4.57
N LEU A 111 -2.86 -22.91 -4.09
CA LEU A 111 -3.16 -21.87 -3.12
C LEU A 111 -2.71 -22.30 -1.73
N ASN A 112 -2.04 -21.39 -1.03
CA ASN A 112 -1.77 -21.54 0.39
C ASN A 112 -3.02 -21.15 1.20
N THR A 113 -3.86 -22.14 1.48
CA THR A 113 -5.14 -21.96 2.18
C THR A 113 -4.99 -21.36 3.58
N ASP A 114 -3.88 -21.66 4.27
CA ASP A 114 -3.64 -21.18 5.63
C ASP A 114 -3.43 -19.66 5.66
N ASN A 115 -3.01 -19.08 4.53
CA ASN A 115 -2.88 -17.64 4.35
C ASN A 115 -4.15 -16.97 3.81
N CYS A 116 -5.19 -17.73 3.45
CA CYS A 116 -6.46 -17.19 2.94
C CYS A 116 -7.37 -16.76 4.10
N HIS A 117 -7.87 -15.53 4.04
CA HIS A 117 -8.75 -14.97 5.06
C HIS A 117 -9.90 -14.23 4.40
N SER A 118 -11.05 -14.15 5.06
CA SER A 118 -12.22 -13.39 4.62
C SER A 118 -12.46 -12.19 5.54
N MET A 119 -12.91 -11.07 4.97
CA MET A 119 -13.30 -9.88 5.74
C MET A 119 -14.44 -9.18 5.03
N SER A 120 -15.52 -8.89 5.77
CA SER A 120 -16.65 -8.09 5.27
C SER A 120 -16.44 -6.62 5.64
N PHE A 121 -16.32 -5.75 4.63
CA PHE A 121 -16.26 -4.31 4.83
C PHE A 121 -17.66 -3.71 4.86
N SER A 122 -18.13 -3.27 6.03
CA SER A 122 -19.45 -2.67 6.18
C SER A 122 -19.54 -1.73 7.37
N ARG A 123 -20.46 -0.77 7.28
CA ARG A 123 -20.87 0.11 8.39
C ARG A 123 -22.28 -0.18 8.88
N ILE A 124 -22.98 -1.14 8.27
CA ILE A 124 -24.31 -1.57 8.68
C ILE A 124 -24.20 -2.41 9.95
N ARG A 125 -25.24 -2.35 10.81
CA ARG A 125 -25.27 -3.08 12.09
C ARG A 125 -25.40 -4.59 11.90
N SER A 126 -26.26 -5.02 10.98
CA SER A 126 -26.56 -6.42 10.67
C SER A 126 -25.86 -6.83 9.38
N ILE A 127 -24.65 -7.38 9.51
CA ILE A 127 -23.94 -7.97 8.36
C ILE A 127 -24.38 -9.41 8.12
N ILE A 128 -24.42 -9.82 6.86
CA ILE A 128 -24.60 -11.21 6.49
C ILE A 128 -23.33 -11.96 6.90
N LYS A 129 -23.50 -13.00 7.73
CA LYS A 129 -22.42 -13.92 8.09
C LYS A 129 -22.49 -15.11 7.14
N TYR A 130 -21.42 -15.33 6.40
CA TYR A 130 -21.29 -16.45 5.48
C TYR A 130 -19.91 -17.09 5.67
N ILE A 131 -19.88 -18.42 5.61
CA ILE A 131 -18.66 -19.21 5.74
C ILE A 131 -18.19 -19.58 4.34
N TYR A 132 -17.05 -19.06 3.94
CA TYR A 132 -16.43 -19.39 2.66
C TYR A 132 -15.51 -20.60 2.79
N ILE A 133 -15.41 -21.40 1.73
CA ILE A 133 -14.62 -22.63 1.67
C ILE A 133 -13.69 -22.59 0.46
N ILE A 134 -12.41 -22.94 0.67
CA ILE A 134 -11.40 -23.12 -0.39
C ILE A 134 -10.68 -24.45 -0.13
N ASN A 135 -10.50 -25.29 -1.16
CA ASN A 135 -9.88 -26.62 -1.04
C ASN A 135 -10.44 -27.46 0.13
N ASN A 136 -11.77 -27.44 0.33
CA ASN A 136 -12.46 -28.11 1.44
C ASN A 136 -12.08 -27.62 2.85
N SER A 137 -11.35 -26.50 2.95
CA SER A 137 -11.02 -25.84 4.21
C SER A 137 -11.85 -24.58 4.39
N ILE A 138 -12.33 -24.36 5.62
CA ILE A 138 -13.03 -23.14 5.99
C ILE A 138 -12.05 -21.97 6.00
N ILE A 139 -12.41 -20.88 5.31
CA ILE A 139 -11.64 -19.64 5.37
C ILE A 139 -11.97 -18.91 6.67
N GLU A 140 -10.94 -18.56 7.45
CA GLU A 140 -11.11 -17.77 8.66
C GLU A 140 -11.69 -16.39 8.33
N SER A 141 -12.72 -15.97 9.08
CA SER A 141 -13.22 -14.60 9.02
C SER A 141 -12.48 -13.72 10.04
N VAL A 142 -11.81 -12.68 9.57
CA VAL A 142 -10.98 -11.80 10.40
C VAL A 142 -11.52 -10.39 10.49
N ASN A 143 -11.29 -9.77 11.65
CA ASN A 143 -11.63 -8.37 11.92
C ASN A 143 -10.43 -7.42 11.75
N MET A 144 -9.27 -7.95 11.41
CA MET A 144 -8.06 -7.19 11.17
C MET A 144 -7.12 -7.99 10.27
N LYS A 145 -6.66 -7.39 9.18
CA LYS A 145 -5.70 -8.02 8.27
C LYS A 145 -4.73 -6.98 7.76
N LYS A 146 -3.45 -7.32 7.77
CA LYS A 146 -2.41 -6.50 7.16
C LYS A 146 -2.36 -6.84 5.67
N ASP A 147 -2.45 -5.79 4.85
CA ASP A 147 -2.47 -5.87 3.41
C ASP A 147 -1.50 -4.84 2.82
N LEU A 148 -0.51 -5.29 2.05
CA LEU A 148 0.56 -4.45 1.47
C LEU A 148 1.15 -3.44 2.47
N GLY A 149 1.32 -3.86 3.73
CA GLY A 149 1.87 -3.01 4.78
C GLY A 149 0.86 -2.22 5.62
N VAL A 150 -0.43 -2.18 5.23
CA VAL A 150 -1.48 -1.41 5.89
C VAL A 150 -2.45 -2.33 6.62
N ILE A 151 -2.80 -2.00 7.87
CA ILE A 151 -3.78 -2.77 8.64
C ILE A 151 -5.19 -2.29 8.28
N LEU A 152 -6.01 -3.20 7.76
CA LEU A 152 -7.41 -2.99 7.42
C LEU A 152 -8.33 -3.59 8.48
N THR A 153 -9.48 -2.94 8.67
CA THR A 153 -10.54 -3.37 9.58
C THR A 153 -11.89 -3.35 8.86
N PRO A 154 -12.92 -4.09 9.31
CA PRO A 154 -14.25 -4.12 8.69
C PRO A 154 -14.90 -2.75 8.48
N LYS A 155 -14.59 -1.78 9.35
CA LYS A 155 -15.11 -0.40 9.26
C LYS A 155 -14.20 0.54 8.48
N LEU A 156 -13.08 0.04 7.94
CA LEU A 156 -12.00 0.82 7.33
C LEU A 156 -11.52 1.94 8.28
N SER A 157 -11.40 1.60 9.56
CA SER A 157 -10.73 2.45 10.54
C SER A 157 -9.23 2.19 10.49
N PHE A 158 -8.45 3.25 10.32
CA PHE A 158 -6.99 3.19 10.32
C PHE A 158 -6.37 3.44 11.71
N HIS A 159 -7.17 3.63 12.75
CA HIS A 159 -6.65 3.82 14.11
C HIS A 159 -5.71 2.67 14.55
N PRO A 160 -6.07 1.37 14.39
CA PRO A 160 -5.16 0.28 14.73
C PRO A 160 -3.86 0.28 13.91
N HIS A 161 -3.93 0.68 12.63
CA HIS A 161 -2.75 0.85 11.79
C HIS A 161 -1.83 1.95 12.32
N ILE A 162 -2.39 3.12 12.63
CA ILE A 162 -1.66 4.28 13.13
C ILE A 162 -1.01 3.96 14.49
N GLU A 163 -1.72 3.31 15.40
CA GLU A 163 -1.18 2.88 16.68
C GLU A 163 0.00 1.91 16.49
N ALA A 164 -0.17 0.89 15.63
CA ALA A 164 0.89 -0.06 15.32
C ALA A 164 2.13 0.63 14.72
N MET A 165 1.94 1.57 13.79
CA MET A 165 3.03 2.32 13.18
C MET A 165 3.73 3.25 14.18
N CYS A 166 2.98 3.92 15.06
CA CYS A 166 3.55 4.75 16.12
C CYS A 166 4.37 3.92 17.10
N CYS A 167 3.85 2.77 17.55
CA CYS A 167 4.55 1.84 18.42
C CYS A 167 5.84 1.32 17.78
N LYS A 168 5.78 0.88 16.51
CA LYS A 168 6.96 0.44 15.76
C LYS A 168 7.98 1.57 15.63
N SER A 169 7.54 2.77 15.28
CA SER A 169 8.39 3.94 15.10
C SER A 169 9.06 4.40 16.38
N LEU A 170 8.37 4.34 17.53
CA LEU A 170 8.95 4.63 18.84
C LEU A 170 9.99 3.60 19.28
N LYS A 171 9.77 2.31 18.99
CA LYS A 171 10.76 1.25 19.22
C LYS A 171 12.02 1.49 18.38
N THR A 172 11.85 1.77 17.08
CA THR A 172 12.94 2.11 16.17
C THR A 172 13.66 3.38 16.61
N LEU A 173 12.93 4.42 17.02
CA LEU A 173 13.51 5.66 17.54
C LEU A 173 14.35 5.39 18.79
N GLY A 174 13.86 4.57 19.72
CA GLY A 174 14.62 4.18 20.91
C GLY A 174 15.93 3.48 20.56
N PHE A 175 15.91 2.60 19.55
CA PHE A 175 17.12 1.96 19.03
C PHE A 175 18.08 2.98 18.39
N VAL A 176 17.57 3.84 17.50
CA VAL A 176 18.34 4.92 16.86
C VAL A 176 19.01 5.82 17.88
N LEU A 177 18.29 6.27 18.91
CA LEU A 177 18.83 7.15 19.93
C LEU A 177 19.89 6.48 20.81
N ARG A 178 19.80 5.16 21.05
CA ARG A 178 20.85 4.43 21.78
C ARG A 178 22.12 4.33 20.94
N LEU A 179 21.99 3.90 19.69
CA LEU A 179 23.13 3.78 18.78
C LEU A 179 23.79 5.13 18.50
N SER A 180 23.00 6.18 18.31
CA SER A 180 23.51 7.53 18.02
C SER A 180 24.35 8.13 19.15
N LYS A 181 24.31 7.58 20.37
CA LYS A 181 25.22 8.01 21.45
C LYS A 181 26.65 7.51 21.25
N GLU A 182 26.80 6.32 20.69
CA GLU A 182 28.11 5.69 20.46
C GLU A 182 28.74 6.19 19.16
N PHE A 183 27.88 6.46 18.18
CA PHE A 183 28.27 7.15 16.97
C PHE A 183 28.60 8.62 17.29
N LYS A 184 29.89 8.94 17.47
CA LYS A 184 30.43 10.31 17.31
C LYS A 184 30.31 10.79 15.85
N LEU A 185 29.25 10.39 15.15
CA LEU A 185 29.07 10.62 13.73
C LEU A 185 28.67 12.07 13.51
N SER A 186 29.43 12.72 12.65
CA SER A 186 29.09 13.97 11.96
C SER A 186 27.84 13.84 11.06
N ALA A 187 27.26 12.65 10.91
CA ALA A 187 25.98 12.44 10.24
C ALA A 187 24.84 12.99 11.10
N SER A 188 24.05 13.92 10.54
CA SER A 188 22.95 14.57 11.25
C SER A 188 21.97 13.51 11.80
N PRO A 189 21.63 13.51 13.11
CA PRO A 189 20.57 12.66 13.69
C PRO A 189 19.25 12.69 12.90
N LYS A 190 19.01 13.80 12.20
CA LYS A 190 17.95 13.97 11.21
C LYS A 190 17.94 12.85 10.17
N SER A 191 19.08 12.55 9.52
CA SER A 191 19.15 11.61 8.40
C SER A 191 18.72 10.21 8.82
N ILE A 192 19.21 9.74 9.98
CA ILE A 192 18.87 8.43 10.53
C ILE A 192 17.39 8.39 10.96
N TYR A 193 16.89 9.46 11.59
CA TYR A 193 15.47 9.58 11.91
C TYR A 193 14.60 9.53 10.66
N CYS A 194 14.95 10.30 9.62
CA CYS A 194 14.19 10.36 8.38
C CYS A 194 14.15 9.00 7.66
N SER A 195 15.28 8.29 7.60
CA SER A 195 15.38 7.03 6.87
C SER A 195 14.72 5.85 7.60
N LEU A 196 14.81 5.78 8.94
CA LEU A 196 14.37 4.61 9.71
C LEU A 196 13.07 4.81 10.48
N VAL A 197 12.79 6.02 10.96
CA VAL A 197 11.63 6.31 11.82
C VAL A 197 10.53 7.00 11.02
N ARG A 198 10.86 8.10 10.35
CA ARG A 198 9.86 8.89 9.61
C ARG A 198 9.30 8.11 8.42
N SER A 199 10.13 7.36 7.70
CA SER A 199 9.71 6.51 6.59
C SER A 199 8.59 5.52 6.98
N LEU A 200 8.61 4.99 8.20
CA LEU A 200 7.55 4.12 8.73
C LEU A 200 6.21 4.86 8.89
N LEU A 201 6.26 6.13 9.30
CA LEU A 201 5.09 6.99 9.49
C LEU A 201 4.60 7.61 8.17
N GLU A 202 5.40 7.61 7.11
CA GLU A 202 5.02 8.18 5.81
C GLU A 202 4.52 7.12 4.83
N TYR A 203 4.90 5.85 5.03
CA TYR A 203 4.50 4.74 4.18
C TYR A 203 2.97 4.64 4.04
N ALA A 204 2.48 4.68 2.79
CA ALA A 204 1.06 4.64 2.44
C ALA A 204 0.19 5.71 3.13
N SER A 205 0.78 6.80 3.64
CA SER A 205 0.04 7.84 4.38
C SER A 205 -1.07 8.49 3.57
N VAL A 206 -0.92 8.58 2.25
CA VAL A 206 -1.96 9.04 1.31
C VAL A 206 -3.27 8.24 1.40
N LEU A 207 -3.22 6.99 1.87
CA LEU A 207 -4.40 6.16 2.11
C LEU A 207 -4.99 6.45 3.50
N TRP A 208 -4.18 6.29 4.54
CA TRP A 208 -4.66 6.23 5.92
C TRP A 208 -4.63 7.55 6.70
N ASP A 209 -4.19 8.66 6.09
CA ASP A 209 -4.03 9.98 6.72
C ASP A 209 -5.20 10.31 7.67
N PRO A 210 -4.93 10.51 8.98
CA PRO A 210 -5.95 10.53 10.01
C PRO A 210 -6.98 11.65 9.83
N CYS A 211 -8.23 11.32 10.08
CA CYS A 211 -9.31 12.30 10.18
C CYS A 211 -9.55 12.79 11.62
N MET A 212 -9.05 12.05 12.62
CA MET A 212 -9.26 12.37 14.04
C MET A 212 -8.02 13.06 14.62
N ALA A 213 -8.26 14.07 15.46
CA ALA A 213 -7.20 14.80 16.15
C ALA A 213 -6.36 13.92 17.08
N VAL A 214 -6.97 12.88 17.67
CA VAL A 214 -6.28 11.89 18.52
C VAL A 214 -5.19 11.17 17.73
N ASP A 215 -5.52 10.65 16.56
CA ASP A 215 -4.59 9.92 15.69
C ASP A 215 -3.48 10.83 15.15
N SER A 216 -3.86 12.04 14.73
CA SER A 216 -2.89 13.05 14.31
C SER A 216 -1.89 13.38 15.42
N SER A 217 -2.38 13.51 16.66
CA SER A 217 -1.55 13.78 17.83
C SER A 217 -0.64 12.60 18.18
N LEU A 218 -1.10 11.35 18.02
CA LEU A 218 -0.27 10.15 18.23
C LEU A 218 0.94 10.13 17.30
N ILE A 219 0.74 10.46 16.03
CA ILE A 219 1.80 10.53 15.03
C ILE A 219 2.79 11.66 15.37
N GLU A 220 2.29 12.86 15.66
CA GLU A 220 3.12 14.01 16.02
C GLU A 220 3.97 13.76 17.27
N ARG A 221 3.47 12.98 18.24
CA ARG A 221 4.23 12.61 19.45
C ARG A 221 5.52 11.87 19.12
N VAL A 222 5.55 11.06 18.06
CA VAL A 222 6.78 10.35 17.65
C VAL A 222 7.85 11.34 17.21
N GLN A 223 7.50 12.31 16.36
CA GLN A 223 8.43 13.36 15.94
C GLN A 223 8.84 14.25 17.11
N ARG A 224 7.91 14.68 17.97
CA ARG A 224 8.22 15.48 19.16
C ARG A 224 9.21 14.79 20.10
N ARG A 225 9.12 13.47 20.26
CA ARG A 225 10.10 12.69 21.05
C ARG A 225 11.50 12.74 20.45
N PHE A 226 11.60 12.63 19.12
CA PHE A 226 12.87 12.79 18.42
C PHE A 226 13.42 14.21 18.55
N LEU A 227 12.57 15.24 18.38
CA LEU A 227 12.95 16.64 18.51
C LEU A 227 13.44 16.97 19.92
N SER A 228 12.74 16.49 20.95
CA SER A 228 13.18 16.61 22.35
C SER A 228 14.57 16.01 22.59
N SER A 229 14.80 14.81 22.08
CA SER A 229 16.12 14.15 22.20
C SER A 229 17.20 14.91 21.43
N SER A 230 16.86 15.41 20.23
CA SER A 230 17.77 16.18 19.40
C SER A 230 18.13 17.53 20.00
N ALA A 231 17.16 18.20 20.64
CA ALA A 231 17.39 19.46 21.35
C ALA A 231 18.41 19.28 22.47
N PHE A 232 18.31 18.18 23.23
CA PHE A 232 19.28 17.82 24.25
C PHE A 232 20.67 17.53 23.67
N ILE A 233 20.74 16.67 22.65
CA ILE A 233 22.02 16.25 22.03
C ILE A 233 22.73 17.45 21.38
N LEU A 234 22.00 18.33 20.71
CA LEU A 234 22.52 19.48 19.96
C LEU A 234 22.54 20.78 20.76
N LYS A 235 22.19 20.73 22.05
CA LYS A 235 22.10 21.88 22.97
C LYS A 235 21.32 23.05 22.37
N ILE A 236 20.12 22.77 21.87
CA ILE A 236 19.22 23.77 21.28
C ILE A 236 18.25 24.24 22.36
N ASN A 237 18.31 25.52 22.71
CA ASN A 237 17.35 26.11 23.63
C ASN A 237 15.98 26.25 22.94
N HIS A 238 14.93 25.82 23.64
CA HIS A 238 13.55 25.98 23.18
C HIS A 238 12.59 26.06 24.38
N PRO A 239 11.43 26.73 24.26
CA PRO A 239 10.43 26.75 25.31
C PRO A 239 9.82 25.37 25.56
N PRO A 240 9.27 25.11 26.77
CA PRO A 240 8.56 23.86 27.05
C PRO A 240 7.46 23.59 26.02
N HIS A 241 7.48 22.39 25.43
CA HIS A 241 6.53 21.92 24.41
C HIS A 241 6.51 22.69 23.08
N ASP A 242 7.32 23.73 22.91
CA ASP A 242 7.55 24.37 21.62
C ASP A 242 8.83 23.84 20.97
N TYR A 243 8.66 23.01 19.94
CA TYR A 243 9.77 22.41 19.21
C TYR A 243 10.06 23.11 17.86
N GLN A 244 9.41 24.24 17.56
CA GLN A 244 9.64 24.98 16.32
C GLN A 244 11.11 25.39 16.12
N PRO A 245 11.85 25.88 17.15
CA PRO A 245 13.26 26.22 16.99
C PRO A 245 14.12 25.02 16.61
N VAL A 246 13.81 23.85 17.17
CA VAL A 246 14.51 22.59 16.92
C VAL A 246 14.22 22.10 15.50
N MET A 247 12.95 22.17 15.09
CA MET A 247 12.52 21.83 13.73
C MET A 247 13.21 22.71 12.69
N HIS A 248 13.24 24.03 12.90
CA HIS A 248 13.90 24.98 12.01
C HIS A 248 15.41 24.68 11.89
N LYS A 249 16.10 24.48 13.02
CA LYS A 249 17.54 24.16 13.03
C LYS A 249 17.85 22.82 12.36
N LEU A 250 16.93 21.85 12.42
CA LEU A 250 17.06 20.57 11.72
C LEU A 250 16.52 20.61 10.30
N GLY A 251 15.87 21.68 9.85
CA GLY A 251 15.15 21.74 8.57
C GLY A 251 14.08 20.63 8.46
N LEU A 252 13.29 20.45 9.51
CA LEU A 252 12.14 19.54 9.57
C LEU A 252 10.84 20.35 9.58
N VAL A 253 9.80 19.75 9.00
CA VAL A 253 8.41 20.25 9.02
C VAL A 253 7.55 19.27 9.82
N SER A 254 6.30 19.64 10.15
CA SER A 254 5.43 18.73 10.91
C SER A 254 5.09 17.49 10.09
N LEU A 255 4.72 16.40 10.76
CA LEU A 255 4.27 15.20 10.04
C LEU A 255 2.89 15.45 9.39
N ALA A 256 2.08 16.33 9.96
CA ALA A 256 0.85 16.81 9.33
C ALA A 256 1.12 17.48 7.98
N ASP A 257 2.03 18.45 7.91
CA ASP A 257 2.40 19.13 6.66
C ASP A 257 2.96 18.14 5.63
N ARG A 258 3.75 17.16 6.09
CA ARG A 258 4.30 16.09 5.24
C ARG A 258 3.21 15.21 4.62
N ARG A 259 2.15 14.90 5.37
CA ARG A 259 1.00 14.18 4.83
C ARG A 259 0.21 15.03 3.85
N VAL A 260 0.03 16.33 4.11
CA VAL A 260 -0.58 17.25 3.14
C VAL A 260 0.22 17.24 1.83
N GLU A 261 1.54 17.40 1.90
CA GLU A 261 2.41 17.35 0.73
C GLU A 261 2.35 16.00 0.01
N ALA A 262 2.35 14.88 0.74
CA ALA A 262 2.23 13.54 0.14
C ALA A 262 0.88 13.34 -0.60
N ASN A 263 -0.23 13.83 -0.03
CA ASN A 263 -1.54 13.80 -0.69
C ASN A 263 -1.53 14.65 -1.98
N LEU A 264 -0.97 15.85 -1.94
CA LEU A 264 -0.89 16.75 -3.10
C LEU A 264 0.02 16.19 -4.19
N LEU A 265 1.20 15.67 -3.82
CA LEU A 265 2.13 15.03 -4.75
C LEU A 265 1.52 13.79 -5.42
N PHE A 266 0.76 12.99 -4.67
CA PHE A 266 0.05 11.85 -5.25
C PHE A 266 -1.01 12.29 -6.27
N LEU A 267 -1.78 13.34 -5.94
CA LEU A 267 -2.78 13.89 -6.85
C LEU A 267 -2.17 14.47 -8.13
N ASN A 268 -1.06 15.21 -8.01
CA ASN A 268 -0.32 15.73 -9.17
C ASN A 268 0.16 14.59 -10.07
N LYS A 269 0.82 13.59 -9.49
CA LYS A 269 1.30 12.42 -10.23
C LYS A 269 0.18 11.62 -10.91
N LEU A 270 -1.01 11.62 -10.34
CA LEU A 270 -2.18 11.00 -10.95
C LEU A 270 -2.67 11.79 -12.17
N ILE A 271 -2.62 13.12 -12.10
CA ILE A 271 -3.08 14.02 -13.17
C ILE A 271 -2.07 14.11 -14.32
N ASP A 272 -0.77 14.15 -14.01
CA ASP A 272 0.31 14.23 -15.00
C ASP A 272 0.64 12.87 -15.67
N GLY A 273 0.05 11.78 -15.17
CA GLY A 273 0.25 10.43 -15.71
C GLY A 273 1.48 9.68 -15.18
N SER A 274 2.24 10.26 -14.24
CA SER A 274 3.36 9.58 -13.55
C SER A 274 2.89 8.37 -12.74
N ILE A 275 1.64 8.40 -12.27
CA ILE A 275 0.93 7.25 -11.69
C ILE A 275 -0.17 6.85 -12.67
N ASP A 276 0.01 5.71 -13.32
CA ASP A 276 -1.02 5.11 -14.17
C ASP A 276 -2.08 4.40 -13.32
N ALA A 277 -3.16 5.11 -13.02
CA ALA A 277 -4.32 4.56 -12.31
C ALA A 277 -5.63 5.17 -12.83
N PRO A 278 -6.11 4.73 -14.01
CA PRO A 278 -7.28 5.33 -14.67
C PRO A 278 -8.55 5.31 -13.80
N SER A 279 -8.72 4.26 -13.00
CA SER A 279 -9.84 4.11 -12.07
C SER A 279 -9.84 5.12 -10.91
N LEU A 280 -8.68 5.65 -10.54
CA LEU A 280 -8.55 6.74 -9.58
C LEU A 280 -8.66 8.09 -10.28
N LEU A 281 -8.06 8.24 -11.47
CA LEU A 281 -8.09 9.47 -12.24
C LEU A 281 -9.53 9.89 -12.60
N THR A 282 -10.40 8.92 -12.94
CA THR A 282 -11.82 9.19 -13.23
C THR A 282 -12.61 9.75 -12.05
N GLN A 283 -12.09 9.61 -10.81
CA GLN A 283 -12.70 10.18 -9.61
C GLN A 283 -12.26 11.63 -9.36
N VAL A 284 -11.28 12.15 -10.11
CA VAL A 284 -10.81 13.53 -9.99
C VAL A 284 -11.77 14.47 -10.73
N GLY A 285 -12.49 15.29 -9.97
CA GLY A 285 -13.41 16.29 -10.50
C GLY A 285 -12.74 17.65 -10.65
N PHE A 286 -12.53 18.12 -11.88
CA PHE A 286 -12.05 19.48 -12.13
C PHE A 286 -13.19 20.50 -12.07
N LYS A 287 -12.93 21.66 -11.47
CA LYS A 287 -13.87 22.78 -11.48
C LYS A 287 -13.58 23.67 -12.69
N VAL A 288 -14.46 23.62 -13.67
CA VAL A 288 -14.39 24.47 -14.87
C VAL A 288 -15.48 25.54 -14.77
N PRO A 289 -15.17 26.77 -14.33
CA PRO A 289 -16.17 27.81 -14.19
C PRO A 289 -16.60 28.33 -15.58
N SER A 290 -17.90 28.54 -15.77
CA SER A 290 -18.44 29.09 -17.04
C SER A 290 -18.20 30.60 -17.21
N ARG A 291 -17.79 31.29 -16.15
CA ARG A 291 -17.48 32.72 -16.11
C ARG A 291 -16.23 32.94 -15.26
N GLN A 292 -15.49 34.02 -15.51
CA GLN A 292 -14.36 34.36 -14.65
C GLN A 292 -14.84 34.63 -13.22
N THR A 293 -14.37 33.81 -12.28
CA THR A 293 -14.63 33.97 -10.85
C THR A 293 -13.37 34.43 -10.13
N LYS A 294 -13.53 35.21 -9.05
CA LYS A 294 -12.40 35.56 -8.16
C LYS A 294 -11.80 34.35 -7.42
N SER A 295 -12.54 33.25 -7.35
CA SER A 295 -12.09 31.98 -6.76
C SER A 295 -11.35 31.14 -7.80
N SER A 296 -10.11 30.76 -7.49
CA SER A 296 -9.22 29.97 -8.35
C SER A 296 -9.11 28.50 -7.92
N THR A 297 -10.11 27.96 -7.21
CA THR A 297 -10.08 26.57 -6.73
C THR A 297 -10.08 25.57 -7.90
N PRO A 298 -9.08 24.70 -8.05
CA PRO A 298 -8.97 23.80 -9.22
C PRO A 298 -9.98 22.65 -9.24
N PHE A 299 -10.49 22.21 -8.08
CA PHE A 299 -11.28 20.97 -7.98
C PHE A 299 -12.72 21.19 -7.54
N ALA A 300 -13.62 20.35 -8.07
CA ALA A 300 -15.00 20.21 -7.64
C ALA A 300 -15.10 19.12 -6.56
N ILE A 301 -15.58 19.48 -5.37
CA ILE A 301 -15.67 18.56 -4.23
C ILE A 301 -17.10 18.09 -4.06
N THR A 302 -17.32 16.78 -4.16
CA THR A 302 -18.62 16.17 -3.85
C THR A 302 -18.94 16.33 -2.35
N PRO A 303 -20.13 16.85 -2.00
CA PRO A 303 -20.51 16.95 -0.59
C PRO A 303 -20.80 15.56 -0.01
N HIS A 304 -20.35 15.34 1.23
CA HIS A 304 -20.61 14.10 1.98
C HIS A 304 -21.14 14.43 3.37
N ASN A 305 -22.16 13.70 3.81
CA ASN A 305 -22.84 13.92 5.09
C ASN A 305 -22.13 13.27 6.29
N ASN A 306 -21.05 12.52 6.06
CA ASN A 306 -20.32 11.84 7.11
C ASN A 306 -18.80 12.00 6.94
N ASN A 307 -18.08 11.87 8.05
CA ASN A 307 -16.62 11.98 8.08
C ASN A 307 -15.92 10.91 7.23
N TYR A 308 -16.58 9.78 6.97
CA TYR A 308 -15.99 8.72 6.16
C TYR A 308 -15.89 9.14 4.68
N GLY A 309 -17.02 9.54 4.07
CA GLY A 309 -17.06 10.05 2.70
C GLY A 309 -16.19 11.29 2.52
N ARG A 310 -16.27 12.23 3.48
CA ARG A 310 -15.46 13.45 3.46
C ARG A 310 -13.95 13.19 3.49
N ASN A 311 -13.50 12.08 4.08
CA ASN A 311 -12.08 11.73 4.20
C ASN A 311 -11.67 10.54 3.34
N GLN A 312 -12.45 10.21 2.31
CA GLN A 312 -11.99 9.32 1.26
C GLN A 312 -10.73 9.91 0.59
N PRO A 313 -9.74 9.10 0.20
CA PRO A 313 -8.44 9.60 -0.25
C PRO A 313 -8.52 10.66 -1.36
N ILE A 314 -9.19 10.37 -2.48
CA ILE A 314 -9.29 11.31 -3.62
C ILE A 314 -10.03 12.59 -3.23
N VAL A 315 -11.15 12.47 -2.52
CA VAL A 315 -11.93 13.62 -2.04
C VAL A 315 -11.11 14.50 -1.08
N ARG A 316 -10.36 13.89 -0.16
CA ARG A 316 -9.43 14.59 0.74
C ARG A 316 -8.33 15.30 -0.04
N MET A 317 -7.69 14.63 -0.99
CA MET A 317 -6.61 15.19 -1.81
C MET A 317 -7.09 16.41 -2.60
N MET A 318 -8.24 16.32 -3.27
CA MET A 318 -8.82 17.46 -4.00
C MET A 318 -9.16 18.63 -3.08
N ARG A 319 -9.68 18.34 -1.87
CA ARG A 319 -9.95 19.38 -0.87
C ARG A 319 -8.65 20.08 -0.44
N LEU A 320 -7.60 19.32 -0.14
CA LEU A 320 -6.27 19.87 0.17
C LEU A 320 -5.73 20.71 -0.99
N GLY A 321 -5.95 20.29 -2.24
CA GLY A 321 -5.57 21.05 -3.44
C GLY A 321 -6.29 22.40 -3.54
N ASN A 322 -7.55 22.46 -3.11
CA ASN A 322 -8.31 23.72 -3.02
C ASN A 322 -7.88 24.60 -1.84
N GLU A 323 -7.49 24.00 -0.71
CA GLU A 323 -7.02 24.72 0.50
C GLU A 323 -5.59 25.27 0.33
N HIS A 324 -4.74 24.57 -0.43
CA HIS A 324 -3.33 24.91 -0.65
C HIS A 324 -2.95 25.00 -2.14
N PRO A 325 -3.59 25.90 -2.92
CA PRO A 325 -3.37 25.96 -4.38
C PRO A 325 -1.91 26.26 -4.75
N HIS A 326 -1.19 27.01 -3.91
CA HIS A 326 0.22 27.33 -4.11
C HIS A 326 1.18 26.14 -3.96
N LEU A 327 0.79 25.10 -3.20
CA LEU A 327 1.57 23.86 -3.10
C LEU A 327 1.27 22.91 -4.25
N PHE A 328 0.06 22.98 -4.80
CA PHE A 328 -0.37 22.15 -5.91
C PHE A 328 0.26 22.58 -7.25
N ILE A 329 0.30 23.89 -7.54
CA ILE A 329 0.80 24.45 -8.82
C ILE A 329 2.35 24.36 -8.96
N ARG A 330 3.07 24.04 -7.88
CA ARG A 330 4.54 24.03 -7.84
C ARG A 330 5.21 22.76 -8.37
N TYR A 331 4.46 21.73 -8.75
CA TYR A 331 5.00 20.45 -9.21
C TYR A 331 4.51 20.11 -10.61
#